data_AF-A0ABD5CB39-F1
#
_entry.id   AF-A0ABD5CB39-F1
#
_cell.length_a   1.000
_cell.length_b   1.000
_cell.length_c   1.000
_cell.angle_alpha   90.00
_cell.angle_beta   90.00
_cell.angle_gamma   90.00
#
_symmetry.space_group_name_H-M   'P 1'
#
loop_
_entity.id
_entity.type
_entity.pdbx_description
1 polymer ?
#
loop_
_entity_poly.entity_id
_entity_poly.type
_entity_poly.pdbx_seq_one_letter_code
_entity_poly.pdbx_strand_id
1 'polypeptide(L)' 'MNSGTLAMYEKDYENYFNSLKKGDEVLSLNEYIECMGGFKGEKEDKEDKEEKNK' A
#
# COMPACT_ATOMS: atom_id res chain seq x y z
N MET A 1 6.14 2.53 5.68
CA MET A 1 5.19 3.29 4.83
C MET A 1 5.22 4.74 5.25
N ASN A 2 5.26 5.67 4.28
CA ASN A 2 5.03 7.09 4.59
C ASN A 2 3.55 7.29 5.00
N SER A 3 3.29 8.22 5.91
CA SER A 3 1.94 8.49 6.44
C SER A 3 0.90 8.80 5.34
N GLY A 4 1.32 9.45 4.26
CA GLY A 4 0.44 9.72 3.10
C GLY A 4 0.03 8.46 2.33
N THR A 5 0.90 7.44 2.26
CA THR A 5 0.60 6.16 1.61
C THR A 5 -0.41 5.35 2.43
N LEU A 6 -0.28 5.36 3.77
CA LEU A 6 -1.22 4.67 4.65
C LEU A 6 -2.62 5.27 4.56
N ALA A 7 -2.74 6.60 4.60
CA ALA A 7 -4.03 7.28 4.48
C ALA A 7 -4.75 7.01 3.14
N MET A 8 -4.00 6.78 2.06
CA MET A 8 -4.57 6.36 0.77
C MET A 8 -5.17 4.96 0.87
N TYR A 9 -4.43 4.01 1.46
CA TYR A 9 -4.92 2.64 1.64
C TYR A 9 -6.10 2.54 2.60
N GLU A 10 -6.15 3.36 3.65
CA GLU A 10 -7.31 3.43 4.55
C GLU A 10 -8.57 3.82 3.79
N LYS A 11 -8.48 4.84 2.92
CA LYS A 11 -9.62 5.29 2.11
C LYS A 11 -10.06 4.24 1.08
N ASP A 12 -9.11 3.55 0.46
CA ASP A 12 -9.42 2.47 -0.49
C ASP A 12 -10.00 1.25 0.22
N TYR A 13 -9.54 0.96 1.44
CA TYR A 13 -10.07 -0.11 2.28
C TYR A 13 -11.52 0.15 2.71
N GLU A 14 -11.90 1.39 3.00
CA GLU A 14 -13.31 1.75 3.24
C GLU A 14 -14.18 1.45 2.02
N ASN A 15 -13.70 1.75 0.81
CA ASN A 15 -14.42 1.42 -0.42
C ASN A 15 -14.54 -0.09 -0.62
N TYR A 16 -13.45 -0.84 -0.37
CA TYR A 16 -13.46 -2.30 -0.37
C TYR A 16 -14.52 -2.84 0.61
N PHE A 17 -14.47 -2.41 1.87
CA PHE A 17 -15.38 -2.88 2.91
C PHE A 17 -16.84 -2.60 2.58
N ASN A 18 -17.13 -1.41 2.04
CA ASN A 18 -18.48 -1.03 1.62
C ASN A 18 -19.00 -1.82 0.40
N SER A 19 -18.10 -2.41 -0.39
CA SER A 19 -18.47 -3.25 -1.54
C SER A 19 -18.84 -4.69 -1.17
N LEU A 20 -18.48 -5.13 0.04
CA LEU A 20 -18.70 -6.49 0.52
C LEU A 20 -20.18 -6.76 0.79
N LYS A 21 -20.60 -7.99 0.49
CA LYS A 21 -21.94 -8.49 0.75
C LYS A 21 -21.95 -9.39 1.98
N LYS A 22 -23.14 -9.61 2.52
CA LYS A 22 -23.33 -10.51 3.66
C LYS A 22 -22.89 -11.93 3.29
N GLY A 23 -21.90 -12.44 4.00
CA GLY A 23 -21.33 -13.77 3.78
C GLY A 23 -19.98 -13.77 3.06
N ASP A 24 -19.54 -12.60 2.56
CA ASP A 24 -18.18 -12.46 2.02
C ASP A 24 -17.16 -12.45 3.15
N GLU A 25 -15.99 -13.03 2.90
CA GLU A 25 -14.86 -12.97 3.82
C GLU A 25 -14.23 -11.58 3.78
N VAL A 26 -14.04 -10.99 4.96
CA VAL A 26 -13.48 -9.65 5.12
C VAL A 26 -12.00 -9.78 5.43
N LEU A 27 -11.15 -9.20 4.58
CA LEU A 27 -9.72 -9.02 4.87
C LEU A 27 -9.52 -7.90 5.88
N SER A 28 -8.55 -8.01 6.77
CA SER A 28 -8.10 -6.88 7.57
C SER A 28 -7.38 -5.83 6.70
N LEU A 29 -7.25 -4.60 7.19
CA LEU A 29 -6.54 -3.53 6.46
C LEU A 29 -5.11 -3.94 6.11
N ASN A 30 -4.40 -4.65 7.00
CA ASN A 30 -3.05 -5.12 6.73
C ASN A 30 -3.04 -6.15 5.59
N GLU A 31 -3.94 -7.14 5.62
CA GLU A 31 -4.06 -8.15 4.56
C GLU A 31 -4.46 -7.51 3.22
N TYR A 32 -5.37 -6.54 3.25
CA TYR A 32 -5.75 -5.76 2.07
C TYR A 32 -4.55 -4.99 1.50
N ILE A 33 -3.77 -4.34 2.37
CA ILE A 33 -2.55 -3.64 1.97
C ILE A 33 -1.53 -4.62 1.39
N GLU A 34 -1.36 -5.81 1.97
CA GLU A 34 -0.46 -6.85 1.44
C GLU A 34 -0.93 -7.40 0.08
N CYS A 35 -2.25 -7.46 -0.16
CA CYS A 35 -2.81 -7.85 -1.46
C CYS A 35 -2.66 -6.75 -2.53
N MET A 36 -2.94 -5.49 -2.16
CA MET A 36 -2.95 -4.34 -3.08
C MET A 36 -1.55 -3.81 -3.34
N GLY A 37 -0.79 -3.63 -2.27
CA GLY A 37 0.62 -3.41 -2.29
C GLY A 37 1.29 -4.76 -2.12
N GLY A 38 1.66 -5.40 -3.24
CA GLY A 38 2.68 -6.44 -3.24
C GLY A 38 4.03 -5.89 -2.79
N PHE A 39 4.09 -5.33 -1.58
CA PHE A 39 5.24 -4.84 -0.85
C PHE A 39 6.06 -6.08 -0.47
N LYS A 40 6.68 -6.69 -1.49
CA LYS A 40 8.11 -6.91 -1.40
C LYS A 40 8.65 -5.64 -0.78
N GLY A 41 9.32 -5.77 0.36
CA GLY A 41 10.27 -4.76 0.75
C GLY A 41 11.22 -4.57 -0.42
N GLU A 42 10.91 -3.63 -1.31
CA GLU A 42 11.94 -2.88 -1.97
C GLU A 42 12.72 -2.28 -0.81
N LYS A 43 13.87 -2.91 -0.56
CA LYS A 43 15.03 -2.23 -0.03
C LYS A 43 14.95 -0.79 -0.50
N GLU A 44 15.04 0.13 0.45
CA GLU A 44 15.61 1.43 0.17
C GLU A 44 16.99 1.21 -0.48
N ASP A 45 17.04 0.97 -1.79
CA ASP A 45 18.16 1.38 -2.60
C ASP A 45 17.94 2.88 -2.87
N LYS A 46 18.15 3.65 -1.80
CA LYS A 46 18.59 5.03 -1.91
C LYS A 46 19.90 5.01 -2.69
N GLU A 47 19.86 5.45 -3.94
CA GLU A 47 20.93 6.28 -4.48
C GLU A 47 20.38 7.16 -5.61
N ASP A 48 19.55 8.12 -5.23
CA ASP A 48 19.63 9.44 -5.84
C ASP A 48 21.00 10.02 -5.43
N LYS A 49 22.02 9.83 -6.28
CA LYS A 49 23.21 10.66 -6.34
C LYS A 49 23.33 11.23 -7.74
N GLU A 50 22.74 12.40 -7.90
CA GLU A 50 23.47 13.63 -8.26
C GLU A 50 24.64 13.44 -9.24
N GLU A 51 24.38 13.84 -10.49
CA GLU A 51 25.22 14.69 -11.31
C GLU A 51 26.76 14.53 -11.20
N LYS A 52 27.38 14.02 -12.27
CA LYS A 52 28.54 14.72 -12.85
C LYS A 52 28.84 14.30 -14.28
N ASN A 53 28.76 15.30 -15.16
CA ASN A 53 29.48 15.39 -16.42
C ASN A 53 30.86 14.71 -16.36
N LYS A 54 31.15 13.88 -17.37
CA LYS A 54 32.50 13.83 -17.94
C LYS A 54 32.46 13.43 -19.41
#